data_AF-X1MYT5-F1
#
_entry.id   AF-X1MYT5-F1
#
_cell.length_a   1.000
_cell.length_b   1.000
_cell.length_c   1.000
_cell.angle_alpha   90.00
_cell.angle_beta   90.00
_cell.angle_gamma   90.00
#
_symmetry.space_group_name_H-M   'P 1'
#
loop_
_entity.id
_entity.type
_entity.pdbx_description
1 polymer ?
#
loop_
_entity_poly.entity_id
_entity_poly.type
_entity_poly.pdbx_seq_one_letter_code
_entity_poly.pdbx_strand_id
1 'polypeptide(L)' 'MDVRRFDSPAKNTWCPGCGNFNILAVVKQVMAELVESGDVKPEQIVISSGIGCHGKISDYI' A
#
# COMPACT_ATOMS: atom_id res chain seq x y z
N MET A 1 8.74 -10.47 -5.43
CA MET A 1 9.31 -9.44 -4.50
C MET A 1 8.61 -9.54 -3.14
N ASP A 2 9.29 -9.32 -2.01
CA ASP A 2 8.62 -9.34 -0.68
C ASP A 2 7.67 -8.14 -0.54
N VAL A 3 6.37 -8.42 -0.30
CA VAL A 3 5.30 -7.43 -0.12
C VAL A 3 5.58 -6.46 1.03
N ARG A 4 6.29 -6.92 2.06
CA ARG A 4 6.67 -6.11 3.24
C ARG A 4 7.66 -4.99 2.91
N ARG A 5 8.25 -4.98 1.70
CA ARG A 5 9.08 -3.87 1.25
C ARG A 5 8.29 -2.56 1.11
N PHE A 6 6.98 -2.64 0.93
CA PHE A 6 6.08 -1.49 0.90
C PHE A 6 5.46 -1.21 2.28
N ASP A 7 6.10 -1.66 3.37
CA ASP A 7 5.65 -1.29 4.71
C ASP A 7 6.27 0.03 5.14
N SER A 8 5.40 0.96 5.52
CA SER A 8 5.79 2.18 6.23
C SER A 8 5.87 1.93 7.74
N PRO A 9 6.75 2.66 8.46
CA PRO A 9 6.80 2.61 9.93
C PRO A 9 5.57 3.25 10.61
N ALA A 10 4.67 3.89 9.85
CA ALA A 10 3.49 4.54 10.41
C ALA A 10 2.54 3.52 11.07
N LYS A 11 2.11 3.83 12.29
CA LYS A 11 1.11 3.03 12.99
C LYS A 11 -0.25 3.15 12.30
N ASN A 12 -0.79 2.01 11.86
CA ASN A 12 -2.13 1.99 11.28
C ASN A 12 -3.21 2.31 12.33
N THR A 13 -4.05 3.30 12.03
CA THR A 13 -5.11 3.80 12.92
C THR A 13 -6.53 3.43 12.44
N TRP A 14 -6.68 2.52 11.48
CA TRP A 14 -8.00 2.03 11.09
C TRP A 14 -8.61 1.16 12.19
N CYS A 15 -9.94 1.21 12.28
CA CYS A 15 -10.69 0.42 13.26
C CYS A 15 -10.49 -1.09 13.02
N PRO A 16 -10.49 -1.92 14.07
CA PRO A 16 -10.54 -3.37 13.92
C PRO A 16 -11.73 -3.77 13.02
N GLY A 17 -11.47 -4.63 12.03
CA GLY A 17 -12.48 -5.04 11.05
C GLY A 17 -12.71 -4.07 9.89
N CYS A 18 -11.95 -2.97 9.80
CA CYS A 18 -12.05 -2.04 8.67
C CYS A 18 -11.63 -2.71 7.34
N GLY A 19 -12.46 -2.61 6.31
CA GLY A 19 -12.17 -3.16 4.98
C GLY A 19 -10.93 -2.58 4.31
N ASN A 20 -10.45 -1.40 4.74
CA ASN A 20 -9.24 -0.78 4.19
C ASN A 20 -7.98 -1.64 4.40
N PHE A 21 -7.95 -2.51 5.41
CA PHE A 21 -6.84 -3.45 5.59
C PHE A 21 -6.69 -4.41 4.40
N ASN A 22 -7.81 -4.88 3.84
CA ASN A 22 -7.80 -5.74 2.66
C ASN A 22 -7.35 -4.97 1.41
N ILE A 23 -7.80 -3.72 1.25
CA ILE A 23 -7.37 -2.85 0.15
C ILE A 23 -5.85 -2.63 0.23
N LEU A 24 -5.31 -2.30 1.41
CA LEU A 24 -3.87 -2.13 1.62
C LEU A 24 -3.08 -3.40 1.26
N ALA A 25 -3.55 -4.58 1.69
CA ALA A 25 -2.87 -5.84 1.39
C ALA A 25 -2.83 -6.12 -0.12
N VAL A 26 -3.97 -5.96 -0.81
CA VAL A 26 -4.05 -6.18 -2.26
C VAL A 26 -3.23 -5.16 -3.04
N VAL A 27 -3.25 -3.89 -2.66
CA VAL A 27 -2.43 -2.85 -3.32
C VAL A 27 -0.95 -3.19 -3.23
N LYS A 28 -0.45 -3.59 -2.06
CA LYS A 28 0.96 -4.00 -1.91
C LYS A 28 1.30 -5.25 -2.73
N GLN A 29 0.37 -6.21 -2.79
CA GLN A 29 0.54 -7.40 -3.62
C GLN A 29 0.67 -7.05 -5.10
N VAL A 30 -0.25 -6.23 -5.63
CA VAL A 30 -0.22 -5.79 -7.04
C VAL A 30 1.06 -5.00 -7.33
N MET A 31 1.49 -4.12 -6.44
CA MET A 31 2.76 -3.40 -6.58
C MET A 31 3.96 -4.35 -6.60
N ALA A 32 3.96 -5.40 -5.76
CA ALA A 32 5.02 -6.41 -5.76
C ALA A 32 5.05 -7.22 -7.06
N GLU A 33 3.89 -7.59 -7.60
CA GLU A 33 3.74 -8.31 -8.86
C GLU A 33 4.25 -7.46 -10.05
N LEU A 34 3.89 -6.17 -10.11
CA LEU A 34 4.36 -5.25 -11.17
C LEU A 34 5.86 -4.99 -11.12
N VAL A 35 6.46 -4.98 -9.92
CA VAL A 35 7.91 -4.85 -9.78
C VAL A 35 8.61 -6.16 -10.13
N GLU A 36 8.04 -7.30 -9.72
CA GLU A 36 8.60 -8.63 -9.99
C GLU A 36 8.56 -9.01 -11.47
N SER A 37 7.52 -8.59 -12.20
CA SER A 37 7.45 -8.75 -13.66
C SER A 37 8.46 -7.87 -14.40
N GLY A 38 8.97 -6.82 -13.75
CA GLY A 38 9.89 -5.85 -14.35
C GLY A 38 9.18 -4.74 -15.15
N ASP A 39 7.84 -4.68 -15.10
CA ASP A 39 7.06 -3.66 -15.80
C ASP A 39 7.26 -2.26 -15.19
N VAL A 40 7.48 -2.19 -13.88
CA VAL A 40 7.62 -0.93 -13.13
C VAL A 40 8.75 -1.06 -12.10
N LYS A 41 9.60 -0.04 -11.95
CA LYS A 41 10.54 0.03 -10.81
C LYS A 41 9.84 0.58 -9.57
N PRO A 42 10.20 0.15 -8.34
CA PRO A 42 9.56 0.65 -7.11
C PRO A 42 9.51 2.18 -7.01
N GLU A 43 10.58 2.84 -7.41
CA GLU A 43 10.74 4.30 -7.31
C GLU A 43 9.88 5.08 -8.32
N GLN A 44 9.23 4.37 -9.27
CA GLN A 44 8.31 4.95 -10.24
C GLN A 44 6.85 4.91 -9.78
N ILE A 45 6.56 4.33 -8.62
CA ILE A 45 5.20 4.22 -8.07
C ILE A 45 4.91 5.45 -7.21
N VAL A 46 3.81 6.14 -7.49
CA VAL A 46 3.30 7.27 -6.70
C VAL A 46 1.91 6.94 -6.19
N ILE A 47 1.71 7.05 -4.86
CA ILE A 47 0.39 6.88 -4.23
C ILE A 47 -0.18 8.27 -3.90
N SER A 48 -1.32 8.59 -4.50
CA SER A 48 -2.08 9.81 -4.22
C SER A 48 -3.45 9.43 -3.68
N SER A 49 -3.93 10.19 -2.69
CA SER A 49 -5.18 9.90 -2.00
C SER A 49 -5.91 11.18 -1.58
N GLY A 50 -7.22 11.06 -1.34
CA GLY A 50 -8.06 12.15 -0.87
C GLY A 50 -8.05 12.28 0.66
N ILE A 51 -9.03 13.02 1.18
CA ILE A 51 -9.20 13.20 2.62
C ILE A 51 -10.20 12.17 3.18
N GLY A 52 -9.80 11.48 4.24
CA GLY A 52 -10.63 10.52 4.98
C GLY A 52 -9.83 9.34 5.50
N CYS A 53 -10.49 8.41 6.20
CA CYS A 53 -9.82 7.21 6.71
C CYS A 53 -9.07 6.46 5.59
N HIS A 54 -9.71 6.27 4.43
CA HIS A 54 -9.08 5.62 3.28
C HIS A 54 -7.80 6.33 2.81
N GLY A 55 -7.72 7.66 2.94
CA GLY A 55 -6.57 8.46 2.48
C GLY A 55 -5.27 8.15 3.20
N LYS A 56 -5.36 7.65 4.44
CA LYS A 56 -4.19 7.20 5.21
C LYS A 56 -3.47 6.00 4.57
N ILE A 57 -4.00 5.40 3.50
CA ILE A 57 -3.30 4.37 2.74
C ILE A 57 -1.91 4.85 2.27
N SER A 58 -1.78 6.13 1.92
CA SER A 58 -0.49 6.75 1.54
C SER A 58 0.52 6.77 2.69
N ASP A 59 0.07 6.75 3.94
CA ASP A 59 0.95 6.68 5.11
C ASP A 59 1.44 5.25 5.37
N TYR A 60 0.76 4.23 4.84
CA TYR A 60 0.98 2.81 5.19
C TYR A 60 1.66 1.99 4.09
N ILE A 61 1.93 2.62 2.93
CA ILE A 61 2.69 2.08 1.79
C ILE A 61 4.12 2.64 1.83
#